data_AF-A0A0W0S4Q6-F1
#
_entry.id   AF-A0A0W0S4Q6-F1
#
_cell.length_a   1.000
_cell.length_b   1.000
_cell.length_c   1.000
_cell.angle_alpha   90.00
_cell.angle_beta   90.00
_cell.angle_gamma   90.00
#
_symmetry.space_group_name_H-M   'P 1'
#
loop_
_entity.id
_entity.type
_entity.pdbx_description
1 polymer ?
#
loop_
_entity_poly.entity_id
_entity_poly.type
_entity_poly.pdbx_seq_one_letter_code
_entity_poly.pdbx_strand_id
1 'polypeptide(L)'
;METDNKPDQKAVSFALERAAQGKEWAVVEYLCSLQTDNMPDQKSVSKALTAAIDERNWKLAVQLCAMTGDNQPDAQSVEYALIQMAFYNQRDSVATLCAMKTDNKPTQDSVNKALKKAAESKEWGIVEYFCTLESNNKPNQEAVSNALKRAAEEQNWDTVILLCSIKTENKPDEQTIAEAQELRKKYCGEKTDNRQNEEETQRKQFADEDEKDHYNQERQEKGTGDQQSEEEKQRKQFADEDEKDQYNEERQEKGTGDQQSEKETQHKQFADEDEKDQSNQERQEKGTGDQQSEKETQHNQFADEDKKDQYNDEKRQEADRTQTKDSLSETFEKDTLDKTLEQKRTSREEIIASTIPKINKALATLQQKIGDIDKHHFREAFAEANKLLSKLQEAKTQYLNDLNNVDIKTADANHVFKEQCHTLINNAKTVLERDLGWGDYLSNLFKAIANAVIRTVTFGNVNTFFNYARSESVLAIEEAEQSFKSIPDLNS
;
A
#
# COMPACT_ATOMS: atom_id res chain seq x y z
N MET A 1 -22.25 -61.12 -12.72
CA MET A 1 -21.35 -60.19 -13.43
C MET A 1 -21.28 -58.96 -12.56
N GLU A 2 -20.12 -58.63 -12.03
CA GLU A 2 -19.92 -57.30 -11.46
C GLU A 2 -19.76 -56.34 -12.64
N THR A 3 -20.79 -55.54 -12.91
CA THR A 3 -20.67 -54.41 -13.83
C THR A 3 -19.86 -53.36 -13.11
N ASP A 4 -18.64 -53.10 -13.57
CA ASP A 4 -17.76 -52.08 -13.00
C ASP A 4 -18.39 -50.70 -13.19
N ASN A 5 -19.16 -50.26 -12.19
CA ASN A 5 -19.94 -49.02 -12.21
C ASN A 5 -19.07 -47.79 -11.88
N LYS A 6 -17.82 -47.83 -12.36
CA LYS A 6 -16.78 -46.82 -12.23
C LYS A 6 -17.09 -45.71 -13.24
N PRO A 7 -17.27 -44.44 -12.81
CA PRO A 7 -17.67 -43.36 -13.72
C PRO A 7 -16.57 -43.10 -14.75
N ASP A 8 -16.92 -42.96 -16.02
CA ASP A 8 -15.94 -42.69 -17.07
C ASP A 8 -15.34 -41.26 -16.98
N GLN A 9 -14.22 -41.04 -17.67
CA GLN A 9 -13.58 -39.73 -17.80
C GLN A 9 -14.58 -38.61 -18.18
N LYS A 10 -15.56 -38.88 -19.04
CA LYS A 10 -16.51 -37.86 -19.50
C LYS A 10 -17.52 -37.47 -18.41
N ALA A 11 -17.96 -38.42 -17.60
CA ALA A 11 -18.77 -38.16 -16.41
C ALA A 11 -17.97 -37.39 -15.36
N VAL A 12 -16.70 -37.73 -15.14
CA VAL A 12 -15.80 -37.02 -14.21
C VAL A 12 -15.51 -35.59 -14.69
N SER A 13 -15.18 -35.39 -15.98
CA SER A 13 -15.02 -34.07 -16.60
C SER A 13 -16.27 -33.19 -16.45
N PHE A 14 -17.46 -33.75 -16.69
CA PHE A 14 -18.72 -33.01 -16.50
C PHE A 14 -18.99 -32.65 -15.04
N ALA A 15 -18.70 -33.58 -14.10
CA ALA A 15 -18.79 -33.31 -12.67
C ALA A 15 -17.79 -32.23 -12.22
N LEU A 16 -16.57 -32.22 -12.76
CA LEU A 16 -15.54 -31.22 -12.50
C LEU A 16 -15.97 -29.83 -12.98
N GLU A 17 -16.50 -29.72 -14.20
CA GLU A 17 -17.03 -28.45 -14.71
C GLU A 17 -18.19 -27.93 -13.84
N ARG A 18 -19.04 -28.82 -13.33
CA ARG A 18 -20.16 -28.45 -12.44
C ARG A 18 -19.68 -28.07 -11.04
N ALA A 19 -18.69 -28.76 -10.49
CA ALA A 19 -18.07 -28.42 -9.21
C ALA A 19 -17.39 -27.04 -9.27
N ALA A 20 -16.64 -26.76 -10.34
CA ALA A 20 -16.03 -25.45 -10.57
C ALA A 20 -17.08 -24.34 -10.73
N GLN A 21 -18.17 -24.58 -11.49
CA GLN A 21 -19.29 -23.65 -11.64
C GLN A 21 -20.04 -23.40 -10.31
N GLY A 22 -20.13 -24.41 -9.44
CA GLY A 22 -20.72 -24.32 -8.11
C GLY A 22 -19.79 -23.76 -7.03
N LYS A 23 -18.52 -23.47 -7.34
CA LYS A 23 -17.46 -23.11 -6.37
C LYS A 23 -17.18 -24.19 -5.32
N GLU A 24 -17.48 -25.45 -5.63
CA GLU A 24 -17.31 -26.62 -4.77
C GLU A 24 -15.84 -27.09 -4.76
N TRP A 25 -14.95 -26.23 -4.23
CA TRP A 25 -13.49 -26.38 -4.39
C TRP A 25 -12.92 -27.69 -3.84
N ALA A 26 -13.49 -28.25 -2.78
CA ALA A 26 -13.10 -29.56 -2.26
C ALA A 26 -13.45 -30.71 -3.22
N VAL A 27 -14.55 -30.57 -3.97
CA VAL A 27 -14.94 -31.52 -5.03
C VAL A 27 -14.04 -31.33 -6.26
N VAL A 28 -13.66 -30.10 -6.60
CA VAL A 28 -12.67 -29.83 -7.66
C VAL A 28 -11.31 -30.46 -7.32
N GLU A 29 -10.79 -30.25 -6.11
CA GLU A 29 -9.54 -30.84 -5.63
C GLU A 29 -9.59 -32.38 -5.65
N TYR A 30 -10.69 -32.98 -5.17
CA TYR A 30 -10.91 -34.42 -5.22
C TYR A 30 -10.94 -34.97 -6.66
N LEU A 31 -11.75 -34.39 -7.56
CA LEU A 31 -11.88 -34.88 -8.94
C LEU A 31 -10.58 -34.73 -9.74
N CYS A 32 -9.82 -33.65 -9.54
CA CYS A 32 -8.49 -33.48 -10.14
C CYS A 32 -7.43 -34.42 -9.54
N SER A 33 -7.61 -34.91 -8.32
CA SER A 33 -6.71 -35.92 -7.70
C SER A 33 -6.90 -37.35 -8.24
N LEU A 34 -7.96 -37.61 -9.03
CA LEU A 34 -8.26 -38.94 -9.54
C LEU A 34 -7.19 -39.42 -10.54
N GLN A 35 -6.70 -40.63 -10.31
CA GLN A 35 -5.74 -41.35 -11.16
C GLN A 35 -6.45 -42.52 -11.86
N THR A 36 -5.77 -43.14 -12.85
CA THR A 36 -6.35 -44.12 -13.81
C THR A 36 -7.38 -43.51 -14.78
N ASP A 37 -8.03 -44.35 -15.58
CA ASP A 37 -9.04 -44.09 -16.64
C ASP A 37 -10.23 -43.19 -16.25
N ASN A 38 -10.31 -42.77 -14.99
CA ASN A 38 -11.31 -41.86 -14.44
C ASN A 38 -10.84 -40.40 -14.40
N MET A 39 -9.57 -40.11 -14.67
CA MET A 39 -9.06 -38.75 -14.57
C MET A 39 -9.83 -37.80 -15.51
N PRO A 40 -10.19 -36.58 -15.06
CA PRO A 40 -10.83 -35.58 -15.92
C PRO A 40 -9.92 -35.25 -17.11
N ASP A 41 -10.52 -34.88 -18.23
CA ASP A 41 -9.75 -34.41 -19.39
C ASP A 41 -9.13 -33.02 -19.14
N GLN A 42 -8.00 -32.76 -19.81
CA GLN A 42 -7.26 -31.49 -19.73
C GLN A 42 -8.15 -30.26 -19.90
N LYS A 43 -9.16 -30.29 -20.79
CA LYS A 43 -10.01 -29.13 -21.08
C LYS A 43 -10.94 -28.81 -19.91
N SER A 44 -11.45 -29.81 -19.22
CA SER A 44 -12.23 -29.62 -17.99
C SER A 44 -11.35 -29.18 -16.82
N VAL A 45 -10.10 -29.65 -16.73
CA VAL A 45 -9.12 -29.16 -15.73
C VAL A 45 -8.70 -27.70 -16.01
N SER A 46 -8.45 -27.32 -17.27
CA SER A 46 -8.20 -25.93 -17.68
C SER A 46 -9.35 -25.00 -17.30
N LYS A 47 -10.60 -25.41 -17.52
CA LYS A 47 -11.78 -24.64 -17.07
C LYS A 47 -11.83 -24.49 -15.55
N ALA A 48 -11.53 -25.54 -14.79
CA ALA A 48 -11.49 -25.50 -13.34
C ALA A 48 -10.37 -24.58 -12.82
N LEU A 49 -9.21 -24.57 -13.48
CA LEU A 49 -8.12 -23.62 -13.21
C LEU A 49 -8.55 -22.17 -13.45
N THR A 50 -9.14 -21.85 -14.60
CA THR A 50 -9.65 -20.50 -14.90
C THR A 50 -10.71 -20.06 -13.88
N ALA A 51 -11.68 -20.93 -13.53
CA ALA A 51 -12.68 -20.62 -12.50
C ALA A 51 -12.04 -20.37 -11.11
N ALA A 52 -11.02 -21.15 -10.72
CA ALA A 52 -10.28 -20.93 -9.48
C ALA A 52 -9.48 -19.61 -9.49
N ILE A 53 -9.03 -19.15 -10.65
CA ILE A 53 -8.32 -17.86 -10.84
C ILE A 53 -9.29 -16.69 -10.75
N ASP A 54 -10.43 -16.75 -11.45
CA ASP A 54 -11.47 -15.71 -11.42
C ASP A 54 -12.00 -15.50 -9.99
N GLU A 55 -12.20 -16.61 -9.27
CA GLU A 55 -12.62 -16.65 -7.86
C GLU A 55 -11.47 -16.48 -6.85
N ARG A 56 -10.26 -16.14 -7.34
CA ARG A 56 -9.06 -15.82 -6.53
C ARG A 56 -8.63 -16.90 -5.54
N ASN A 57 -8.98 -18.15 -5.79
CA ASN A 57 -8.52 -19.32 -5.04
C ASN A 57 -7.09 -19.70 -5.48
N TRP A 58 -6.12 -18.83 -5.17
CA TRP A 58 -4.73 -18.93 -5.61
C TRP A 58 -4.07 -20.23 -5.20
N LYS A 59 -4.40 -20.75 -4.01
CA LYS A 59 -3.91 -22.05 -3.54
C LYS A 59 -4.34 -23.18 -4.49
N LEU A 60 -5.64 -23.27 -4.82
CA LEU A 60 -6.13 -24.28 -5.76
C LEU A 60 -5.57 -24.06 -7.17
N ALA A 61 -5.48 -22.82 -7.63
CA ALA A 61 -4.89 -22.50 -8.94
C ALA A 61 -3.43 -22.98 -9.02
N VAL A 62 -2.60 -22.74 -8.00
CA VAL A 62 -1.23 -23.27 -7.90
C VAL A 62 -1.21 -24.80 -7.90
N GLN A 63 -2.10 -25.44 -7.14
CA GLN A 63 -2.21 -26.91 -7.10
C GLN A 63 -2.59 -27.50 -8.48
N LEU A 64 -3.50 -26.86 -9.21
CA LEU A 64 -3.92 -27.29 -10.55
C LEU A 64 -2.82 -27.06 -11.59
N CYS A 65 -2.09 -25.92 -11.55
CA CYS A 65 -0.90 -25.72 -12.38
C CYS A 65 0.17 -26.79 -12.12
N ALA A 66 0.36 -27.19 -10.86
CA ALA A 66 1.35 -28.19 -10.43
C ALA A 66 0.98 -29.66 -10.76
N MET A 67 -0.16 -29.92 -11.42
CA MET A 67 -0.53 -31.25 -11.89
C MET A 67 0.44 -31.80 -12.95
N THR A 68 0.46 -33.12 -13.09
CA THR A 68 1.36 -33.86 -14.00
C THR A 68 0.63 -35.02 -14.67
N GLY A 69 0.86 -35.22 -15.96
CA GLY A 69 0.25 -36.29 -16.75
C GLY A 69 -0.86 -35.76 -17.67
N ASP A 70 -1.62 -36.67 -18.27
CA ASP A 70 -2.55 -36.35 -19.37
C ASP A 70 -3.75 -35.47 -18.96
N ASN A 71 -4.00 -35.32 -17.66
CA ASN A 71 -5.01 -34.42 -17.08
C ASN A 71 -4.47 -33.04 -16.66
N GLN A 72 -3.18 -32.74 -16.82
CA GLN A 72 -2.64 -31.42 -16.47
C GLN A 72 -3.30 -30.33 -17.35
N PRO A 73 -3.61 -29.13 -16.82
CA PRO A 73 -4.24 -28.07 -17.60
C PRO A 73 -3.33 -27.60 -18.74
N ASP A 74 -3.89 -27.00 -19.78
CA ASP A 74 -3.10 -26.53 -20.91
C ASP A 74 -2.20 -25.32 -20.57
N ALA A 75 -1.14 -25.14 -21.36
CA ALA A 75 -0.14 -24.09 -21.15
C ALA A 75 -0.71 -22.66 -21.28
N GLN A 76 -1.81 -22.46 -22.02
CA GLN A 76 -2.49 -21.16 -22.11
C GLN A 76 -3.20 -20.83 -20.79
N SER A 77 -3.76 -21.84 -20.13
CA SER A 77 -4.42 -21.70 -18.83
C SER A 77 -3.40 -21.48 -17.69
N VAL A 78 -2.21 -22.10 -17.77
CA VAL A 78 -1.09 -21.78 -16.85
C VAL A 78 -0.48 -20.41 -17.13
N GLU A 79 -0.38 -19.98 -18.39
CA GLU A 79 0.00 -18.61 -18.72
C GLU A 79 -0.99 -17.58 -18.13
N TYR A 80 -2.29 -17.83 -18.29
CA TYR A 80 -3.33 -17.01 -17.70
C TYR A 80 -3.21 -16.97 -16.16
N ALA A 81 -2.95 -18.11 -15.53
CA ALA A 81 -2.68 -18.20 -14.09
C ALA A 81 -1.52 -17.28 -13.66
N LEU A 82 -0.36 -17.39 -14.32
CA LEU A 82 0.81 -16.59 -14.00
C LEU A 82 0.55 -15.09 -14.20
N ILE A 83 -0.15 -14.70 -15.27
CA ILE A 83 -0.50 -13.30 -15.57
C ILE A 83 -1.46 -12.73 -14.52
N GLN A 84 -2.48 -13.48 -14.09
CA GLN A 84 -3.41 -13.02 -13.05
C GLN A 84 -2.76 -12.99 -11.66
N MET A 85 -1.92 -13.98 -11.32
CA MET A 85 -1.14 -13.97 -10.08
C MET A 85 -0.16 -12.79 -10.03
N ALA A 86 0.45 -12.43 -11.16
CA ALA A 86 1.29 -11.23 -11.27
C ALA A 86 0.48 -9.92 -11.18
N PHE A 87 -0.72 -9.88 -11.76
CA PHE A 87 -1.65 -8.75 -11.70
C PHE A 87 -2.17 -8.49 -10.28
N TYR A 88 -2.48 -9.53 -9.51
CA TYR A 88 -3.00 -9.45 -8.15
C TYR A 88 -1.91 -9.55 -7.05
N ASN A 89 -0.63 -9.33 -7.39
CA ASN A 89 0.52 -9.37 -6.47
C ASN A 89 0.60 -10.65 -5.61
N GLN A 90 0.28 -11.80 -6.20
CA GLN A 90 0.33 -13.11 -5.54
C GLN A 90 1.75 -13.68 -5.60
N ARG A 91 2.70 -12.97 -5.01
CA ARG A 91 4.15 -13.19 -5.17
C ARG A 91 4.59 -14.61 -4.87
N ASP A 92 4.04 -15.25 -3.85
CA ASP A 92 4.40 -16.63 -3.50
C ASP A 92 3.80 -17.67 -4.48
N SER A 93 2.66 -17.34 -5.09
CA SER A 93 2.05 -18.16 -6.15
C SER A 93 2.84 -18.02 -7.46
N VAL A 94 3.20 -16.79 -7.85
CA VAL A 94 4.12 -16.50 -8.96
C VAL A 94 5.45 -17.23 -8.76
N ALA A 95 6.03 -17.16 -7.55
CA ALA A 95 7.29 -17.80 -7.24
C ALA A 95 7.21 -19.33 -7.28
N THR A 96 6.11 -19.91 -6.82
CA THR A 96 5.85 -21.35 -6.92
C THR A 96 5.77 -21.78 -8.38
N LEU A 97 5.00 -21.07 -9.21
CA LEU A 97 4.89 -21.36 -10.65
C LEU A 97 6.24 -21.24 -11.38
N CYS A 98 7.03 -20.20 -11.09
CA CYS A 98 8.37 -20.03 -11.67
C CYS A 98 9.41 -21.07 -11.18
N ALA A 99 9.14 -21.76 -10.08
CA ALA A 99 9.99 -22.82 -9.52
C ALA A 99 9.53 -24.25 -9.91
N MET A 100 8.41 -24.40 -10.62
CA MET A 100 7.87 -25.70 -11.03
C MET A 100 8.86 -26.49 -11.92
N LYS A 101 8.99 -27.78 -11.60
CA LYS A 101 9.80 -28.76 -12.36
C LYS A 101 8.97 -29.69 -13.25
N THR A 102 7.64 -29.52 -13.26
CA THR A 102 6.71 -30.26 -14.11
C THR A 102 6.83 -29.81 -15.57
N ASP A 103 6.30 -30.62 -16.49
CA ASP A 103 6.24 -30.25 -17.90
C ASP A 103 5.34 -29.03 -18.15
N ASN A 104 4.36 -28.83 -17.28
CA ASN A 104 3.41 -27.71 -17.29
C ASN A 104 3.90 -26.42 -16.60
N LYS A 105 5.22 -26.27 -16.39
CA LYS A 105 5.81 -25.01 -15.91
C LYS A 105 5.54 -23.87 -16.93
N PRO A 106 5.41 -22.60 -16.48
CA PRO A 106 5.22 -21.48 -17.40
C PRO A 106 6.34 -21.36 -18.44
N THR A 107 6.04 -20.86 -19.63
CA THR A 107 7.05 -20.59 -20.66
C THR A 107 7.74 -19.24 -20.45
N GLN A 108 8.86 -18.98 -21.13
CA GLN A 108 9.51 -17.67 -21.08
C GLN A 108 8.60 -16.56 -21.63
N ASP A 109 7.80 -16.85 -22.66
CA ASP A 109 6.81 -15.92 -23.22
C ASP A 109 5.73 -15.58 -22.17
N SER A 110 5.26 -16.59 -21.44
CA SER A 110 4.33 -16.43 -20.31
C SER A 110 4.92 -15.58 -19.18
N VAL A 111 6.21 -15.76 -18.87
CA VAL A 111 6.95 -14.92 -17.90
C VAL A 111 7.13 -13.49 -18.42
N ASN A 112 7.46 -13.29 -19.71
CA ASN A 112 7.57 -11.96 -20.31
C ASN A 112 6.23 -11.19 -20.22
N LYS A 113 5.12 -11.85 -20.55
CA LYS A 113 3.76 -11.29 -20.43
C LYS A 113 3.41 -10.96 -18.98
N ALA A 114 3.73 -11.84 -18.03
CA ALA A 114 3.46 -11.63 -16.62
C ALA A 114 4.31 -10.47 -16.02
N LEU A 115 5.60 -10.36 -16.39
CA LEU A 115 6.44 -9.20 -16.06
C LEU A 115 5.85 -7.91 -16.62
N LYS A 116 5.49 -7.89 -17.91
CA LYS A 116 4.83 -6.74 -18.53
C LYS A 116 3.56 -6.37 -17.77
N LYS A 117 2.72 -7.36 -17.40
CA LYS A 117 1.47 -7.09 -16.69
C LYS A 117 1.68 -6.57 -15.27
N ALA A 118 2.67 -7.06 -14.54
CA ALA A 118 3.08 -6.51 -13.25
C ALA A 118 3.55 -5.05 -13.38
N ALA A 119 4.38 -4.74 -14.38
CA ALA A 119 4.86 -3.38 -14.63
C ALA A 119 3.72 -2.42 -15.03
N GLU A 120 2.82 -2.82 -15.93
CA GLU A 120 1.60 -2.06 -16.29
C GLU A 120 0.78 -1.69 -15.06
N SER A 121 0.68 -2.63 -14.11
CA SER A 121 -0.19 -2.57 -12.92
C SER A 121 0.53 -2.01 -11.69
N LYS A 122 1.80 -1.62 -11.83
CA LYS A 122 2.65 -1.05 -10.75
C LYS A 122 2.95 -2.02 -9.60
N GLU A 123 2.91 -3.32 -9.85
CA GLU A 123 3.21 -4.36 -8.85
C GLU A 123 4.72 -4.64 -8.79
N TRP A 124 5.46 -3.65 -8.30
CA TRP A 124 6.93 -3.58 -8.41
C TRP A 124 7.67 -4.72 -7.69
N GLY A 125 7.11 -5.30 -6.62
CA GLY A 125 7.67 -6.48 -5.94
C GLY A 125 7.58 -7.78 -6.77
N ILE A 126 6.69 -7.82 -7.76
CA ILE A 126 6.62 -8.89 -8.77
C ILE A 126 7.61 -8.60 -9.92
N VAL A 127 7.74 -7.34 -10.33
CA VAL A 127 8.75 -6.89 -11.32
C VAL A 127 10.16 -7.22 -10.83
N GLU A 128 10.49 -6.87 -9.58
CA GLU A 128 11.76 -7.22 -8.94
C GLU A 128 11.97 -8.75 -8.91
N TYR A 129 10.95 -9.52 -8.52
CA TYR A 129 11.04 -10.98 -8.47
C TYR A 129 11.36 -11.59 -9.84
N PHE A 130 10.59 -11.26 -10.88
CA PHE A 130 10.82 -11.78 -12.23
C PHE A 130 12.21 -11.41 -12.75
N CYS A 131 12.64 -10.17 -12.54
CA CYS A 131 13.94 -9.69 -13.03
C CYS A 131 15.14 -10.25 -12.24
N THR A 132 14.92 -10.74 -11.01
CA THR A 132 15.96 -11.37 -10.16
C THR A 132 15.94 -12.91 -10.18
N LEU A 133 15.03 -13.54 -10.94
CA LEU A 133 14.99 -15.00 -11.14
C LEU A 133 16.36 -15.57 -11.53
N GLU A 134 16.79 -16.66 -10.87
CA GLU A 134 18.03 -17.39 -11.22
C GLU A 134 17.80 -18.53 -12.21
N SER A 135 16.55 -18.89 -12.53
CA SER A 135 16.21 -20.03 -13.38
C SER A 135 16.42 -19.79 -14.88
N ASN A 136 16.35 -20.86 -15.69
CA ASN A 136 16.34 -20.80 -17.16
C ASN A 136 15.08 -20.12 -17.73
N ASN A 137 14.15 -19.67 -16.89
CA ASN A 137 12.89 -19.05 -17.26
C ASN A 137 12.87 -17.53 -16.96
N LYS A 138 14.04 -16.90 -16.90
CA LYS A 138 14.20 -15.44 -16.77
C LYS A 138 13.44 -14.70 -17.90
N PRO A 139 12.83 -13.54 -17.63
CA PRO A 139 12.35 -12.65 -18.67
C PRO A 139 13.47 -12.25 -19.63
N ASN A 140 13.14 -12.00 -20.91
CA ASN A 140 14.10 -11.53 -21.90
C ASN A 140 14.42 -10.02 -21.74
N GLN A 141 15.48 -9.54 -22.42
CA GLN A 141 15.87 -8.13 -22.38
C GLN A 141 14.72 -7.18 -22.74
N GLU A 142 13.92 -7.50 -23.77
CA GLU A 142 12.79 -6.67 -24.20
C GLU A 142 11.74 -6.48 -23.08
N ALA A 143 11.37 -7.55 -22.37
CA ALA A 143 10.43 -7.48 -21.27
C ALA A 143 11.00 -6.68 -20.08
N VAL A 144 12.30 -6.81 -19.80
CA VAL A 144 13.00 -6.03 -18.75
C VAL A 144 13.12 -4.54 -19.13
N SER A 145 13.40 -4.22 -20.39
CA SER A 145 13.38 -2.84 -20.91
C SER A 145 11.99 -2.21 -20.81
N ASN A 146 10.94 -2.92 -21.22
CA ASN A 146 9.56 -2.45 -21.06
C ASN A 146 9.22 -2.17 -19.59
N ALA A 147 9.66 -3.03 -18.65
CA ALA A 147 9.49 -2.81 -17.23
C ALA A 147 10.30 -1.61 -16.70
N LEU A 148 11.55 -1.41 -17.16
CA LEU A 148 12.39 -0.26 -16.82
C LEU A 148 11.76 1.06 -17.29
N LYS A 149 11.30 1.12 -18.54
CA LYS A 149 10.61 2.27 -19.10
C LYS A 149 9.37 2.63 -18.27
N ARG A 150 8.53 1.63 -17.98
CA ARG A 150 7.32 1.81 -17.17
C ARG A 150 7.63 2.28 -15.74
N ALA A 151 8.70 1.77 -15.13
CA ALA A 151 9.16 2.22 -13.81
C ALA A 151 9.66 3.67 -13.82
N ALA A 152 10.30 4.13 -14.91
CA ALA A 152 10.76 5.51 -15.05
C ALA A 152 9.61 6.49 -15.33
N GLU A 153 8.63 6.11 -16.15
CA GLU A 153 7.38 6.86 -16.36
C GLU A 153 6.61 7.06 -15.04
N GLU A 154 6.53 6.01 -14.22
CA GLU A 154 5.86 6.01 -12.91
C GLU A 154 6.75 6.52 -11.76
N GLN A 155 7.93 7.07 -12.08
CA GLN A 155 8.89 7.64 -11.12
C GLN A 155 9.31 6.69 -9.98
N ASN A 156 9.21 5.36 -10.15
CA ASN A 156 9.69 4.38 -9.19
C ASN A 156 11.22 4.24 -9.31
N TRP A 157 11.94 5.19 -8.72
CA TRP A 157 13.39 5.26 -8.85
C TRP A 157 14.14 4.12 -8.15
N ASP A 158 13.60 3.51 -7.09
CA ASP A 158 14.17 2.28 -6.50
C ASP A 158 14.14 1.13 -7.53
N THR A 159 13.03 0.96 -8.26
CA THR A 159 12.90 -0.06 -9.32
C THR A 159 13.78 0.27 -10.52
N VAL A 160 13.86 1.54 -10.94
CA VAL A 160 14.77 1.98 -12.01
C VAL A 160 16.23 1.68 -11.63
N ILE A 161 16.64 1.96 -10.38
CA ILE A 161 17.99 1.67 -9.89
C ILE A 161 18.26 0.15 -9.88
N LEU A 162 17.31 -0.65 -9.41
CA LEU A 162 17.40 -2.12 -9.42
C LEU A 162 17.57 -2.66 -10.84
N LEU A 163 16.68 -2.30 -11.77
CA LEU A 163 16.68 -2.81 -13.14
C LEU A 163 17.93 -2.36 -13.92
N CYS A 164 18.40 -1.12 -13.73
CA CYS A 164 19.68 -0.65 -14.29
C CYS A 164 20.91 -1.38 -13.68
N SER A 165 20.78 -1.98 -12.49
CA SER A 165 21.87 -2.68 -11.78
C SER A 165 21.96 -4.17 -12.13
N ILE A 166 21.07 -4.69 -12.97
CA ILE A 166 21.06 -6.10 -13.41
C ILE A 166 22.31 -6.40 -14.23
N LYS A 167 23.04 -7.45 -13.83
CA LYS A 167 24.29 -7.91 -14.46
C LYS A 167 24.17 -9.21 -15.27
N THR A 168 22.96 -9.76 -15.35
CA THR A 168 22.66 -10.97 -16.13
C THR A 168 22.31 -10.64 -17.58
N GLU A 169 22.26 -11.64 -18.44
CA GLU A 169 22.05 -11.50 -19.90
C GLU A 169 20.71 -10.82 -20.28
N ASN A 170 19.76 -10.74 -19.35
CA ASN A 170 18.51 -10.00 -19.47
C ASN A 170 18.57 -8.53 -18.99
N LYS A 171 19.77 -7.96 -18.78
CA LYS A 171 19.98 -6.52 -18.55
C LYS A 171 19.18 -5.72 -19.60
N PRO A 172 18.44 -4.66 -19.21
CA PRO A 172 17.75 -3.81 -20.17
C PRO A 172 18.74 -3.18 -21.18
N ASP A 173 18.24 -2.85 -22.36
CA ASP A 173 19.04 -2.27 -23.44
C ASP A 173 19.55 -0.86 -23.08
N GLU A 174 20.62 -0.43 -23.77
CA GLU A 174 21.35 0.78 -23.40
C GLU A 174 20.60 2.07 -23.75
N GLN A 175 19.69 2.04 -24.74
CA GLN A 175 18.83 3.17 -25.06
C GLN A 175 17.79 3.37 -23.97
N THR A 176 17.10 2.30 -23.54
CA THR A 176 16.10 2.38 -22.47
C THR A 176 16.72 2.80 -21.14
N ILE A 177 17.97 2.38 -20.86
CA ILE A 177 18.73 2.87 -19.71
C ILE A 177 19.03 4.37 -19.83
N ALA A 178 19.42 4.87 -21.00
CA ALA A 178 19.63 6.30 -21.22
C ALA A 178 18.32 7.11 -21.09
N GLU A 179 17.22 6.65 -21.70
CA GLU A 179 15.88 7.26 -21.57
C GLU A 179 15.44 7.36 -20.09
N ALA A 180 15.60 6.29 -19.31
CA ALA A 180 15.28 6.29 -17.88
C ALA A 180 16.17 7.24 -17.06
N GLN A 181 17.44 7.41 -17.43
CA GLN A 181 18.35 8.36 -16.80
C GLN A 181 18.00 9.82 -17.13
N GLU A 182 17.61 10.15 -18.36
CA GLU A 182 17.16 11.50 -18.73
C GLU A 182 15.82 11.85 -18.07
N LEU A 183 14.87 10.91 -18.00
CA LEU A 183 13.64 11.10 -17.22
C LEU A 183 13.96 11.39 -15.74
N ARG A 184 14.90 10.65 -15.15
CA ARG A 184 15.34 10.90 -13.76
C ARG A 184 15.97 12.29 -13.59
N LYS A 185 16.82 12.73 -14.52
CA LYS A 185 17.42 14.08 -14.50
C LYS A 185 16.33 15.15 -14.54
N LYS A 186 15.35 15.03 -15.45
CA LYS A 186 14.23 15.95 -15.57
C LYS A 186 13.45 16.08 -14.26
N TYR A 187 12.94 14.97 -13.73
CA TYR A 187 12.10 14.99 -12.51
C TYR A 187 12.88 15.33 -11.22
N CYS A 188 14.21 15.22 -11.22
CA CYS A 188 15.04 15.75 -10.13
C CYS A 188 15.33 17.25 -10.29
N GLY A 189 15.58 17.73 -11.51
CA GLY A 189 15.81 19.15 -11.82
C GLY A 189 14.58 20.03 -11.59
N GLU A 190 13.41 19.58 -12.03
CA GLU A 190 12.14 20.28 -11.76
C GLU A 190 11.88 20.47 -10.24
N LYS A 191 12.43 19.60 -9.38
CA LYS A 191 12.37 19.73 -7.92
C LYS A 191 13.44 20.64 -7.31
N THR A 192 14.57 20.88 -7.98
CA THR A 192 15.54 21.89 -7.54
C THR A 192 15.10 23.28 -7.97
N ASP A 193 14.62 23.42 -9.20
CA ASP A 193 14.30 24.71 -9.81
C ASP A 193 13.04 25.31 -9.16
N ASN A 194 12.00 24.50 -8.91
CA ASN A 194 10.83 24.96 -8.16
C ASN A 194 11.19 25.39 -6.73
N ARG A 195 12.09 24.67 -6.04
CA ARG A 195 12.55 25.07 -4.70
C ARG A 195 13.34 26.38 -4.74
N GLN A 196 14.21 26.57 -5.73
CA GLN A 196 14.94 27.83 -5.90
C GLN A 196 14.00 28.99 -6.22
N ASN A 197 12.96 28.77 -7.04
CA ASN A 197 11.92 29.78 -7.29
C ASN A 197 11.10 30.10 -6.04
N GLU A 198 10.76 29.11 -5.20
CA GLU A 198 10.11 29.32 -3.90
C GLU A 198 11.01 30.08 -2.91
N GLU A 199 12.28 29.70 -2.78
CA GLU A 199 13.28 30.38 -1.95
C GLU A 199 13.55 31.82 -2.44
N GLU A 200 13.59 32.08 -3.74
CA GLU A 200 13.75 33.42 -4.31
C GLU A 200 12.48 34.27 -4.14
N THR A 201 11.29 33.66 -4.21
CA THR A 201 10.01 34.34 -3.93
C THR A 201 9.90 34.73 -2.45
N GLN A 202 10.28 33.83 -1.53
CA GLN A 202 10.34 34.13 -0.10
C GLN A 202 11.38 35.21 0.20
N ARG A 203 12.58 35.16 -0.41
CA ARG A 203 13.60 36.22 -0.29
C ARG A 203 13.09 37.60 -0.73
N LYS A 204 12.27 37.67 -1.79
CA LYS A 204 11.63 38.92 -2.23
C LYS A 204 10.58 39.40 -1.24
N GLN A 205 9.74 38.50 -0.72
CA GLN A 205 8.75 38.84 0.30
C GLN A 205 9.39 39.39 1.59
N PHE A 206 10.50 38.81 2.06
CA PHE A 206 11.23 39.35 3.21
C PHE A 206 11.89 40.71 2.90
N ALA A 207 12.41 40.92 1.69
CA ALA A 207 12.95 42.23 1.29
C ALA A 207 11.85 43.32 1.21
N ASP A 208 10.65 42.98 0.73
CA ASP A 208 9.47 43.85 0.70
C ASP A 208 8.90 44.16 2.11
N GLU A 209 9.29 43.39 3.14
CA GLU A 209 8.97 43.66 4.54
C GLU A 209 10.07 44.50 5.21
N ASP A 210 11.36 44.17 5.04
CA ASP A 210 12.48 44.99 5.51
C ASP A 210 12.42 46.44 4.96
N GLU A 211 12.06 46.62 3.69
CA GLU A 211 11.92 47.95 3.07
C GLU A 211 10.71 48.73 3.63
N LYS A 212 9.61 48.05 3.99
CA LYS A 212 8.47 48.67 4.68
C LYS A 212 8.82 49.10 6.10
N ASP A 213 9.52 48.27 6.85
CA ASP A 213 9.85 48.59 8.24
C ASP A 213 10.90 49.71 8.31
N HIS A 214 11.87 49.76 7.40
CA HIS A 214 12.75 50.92 7.24
C HIS A 214 11.96 52.20 6.88
N TYR A 215 10.94 52.11 6.01
CA TYR A 215 10.10 53.25 5.66
C TYR A 215 9.20 53.73 6.82
N ASN A 216 8.69 52.79 7.63
CA ASN A 216 7.92 53.10 8.84
C ASN A 216 8.81 53.72 9.93
N GLN A 217 10.03 53.22 10.11
CA GLN A 217 10.96 53.71 11.12
C GLN A 217 11.45 55.14 10.82
N GLU A 218 11.85 55.44 9.56
CA GLU A 218 12.13 56.82 9.13
C GLU A 218 10.94 57.76 9.38
N ARG A 219 9.70 57.26 9.22
CA ARG A 219 8.49 58.06 9.41
C ARG A 219 8.16 58.32 10.88
N GLN A 220 8.55 57.42 11.79
CA GLN A 220 8.46 57.68 13.24
C GLN A 220 9.49 58.72 13.68
N GLU A 221 10.75 58.56 13.27
CA GLU A 221 11.84 59.51 13.61
C GLU A 221 11.56 60.93 13.09
N LYS A 222 11.04 61.05 11.87
CA LYS A 222 10.61 62.34 11.27
C LYS A 222 9.29 62.86 11.85
N GLY A 223 8.51 62.04 12.56
CA GLY A 223 7.26 62.43 13.23
C GLY A 223 7.45 63.00 14.64
N THR A 224 8.49 62.56 15.36
CA THR A 224 8.72 62.96 16.76
C THR A 224 9.36 64.35 16.95
N GLY A 225 9.86 64.98 15.88
CA GLY A 225 10.61 66.25 15.97
C GLY A 225 9.79 67.46 16.43
N ASP A 226 8.55 67.62 15.96
CA ASP A 226 7.79 68.86 16.16
C ASP A 226 6.94 68.85 17.45
N GLN A 227 6.47 67.68 17.90
CA GLN A 227 5.53 67.59 19.04
C GLN A 227 6.19 67.82 20.41
N GLN A 228 7.49 67.55 20.57
CA GLN A 228 8.19 67.78 21.83
C GLN A 228 8.42 69.28 22.15
N SER A 229 8.15 70.20 21.21
CA SER A 229 8.37 71.64 21.43
C SER A 229 7.15 72.39 22.01
N GLU A 230 5.95 71.81 21.99
CA GLU A 230 4.71 72.45 22.46
C GLU A 230 4.32 71.99 23.88
N GLU A 231 4.35 70.69 24.17
CA GLU A 231 3.92 70.16 25.48
C GLU A 231 4.81 70.64 26.64
N GLU A 232 6.12 70.82 26.43
CA GLU A 232 7.04 71.30 27.47
C GLU A 232 6.84 72.79 27.82
N LYS A 233 6.14 73.56 26.96
CA LYS A 233 5.83 74.98 27.22
C LYS A 233 4.58 75.18 28.06
N GLN A 234 3.61 74.25 28.03
CA GLN A 234 2.36 74.37 28.78
C GLN A 234 2.45 73.79 30.21
N ARG A 235 3.41 72.90 30.49
CA ARG A 235 3.65 72.34 31.84
C ARG A 235 4.46 73.23 32.80
N LYS A 236 4.53 74.55 32.57
CA LYS A 236 5.28 75.51 33.42
C LYS A 236 4.47 76.77 33.78
N GLN A 237 3.20 76.60 34.19
CA GLN A 237 2.42 77.66 34.87
C GLN A 237 1.30 77.05 35.75
N PHE A 238 1.32 77.40 37.04
CA PHE A 238 0.37 77.03 38.12
C PHE A 238 0.25 75.51 38.41
N ALA A 239 0.63 74.94 39.57
CA ALA A 239 0.73 75.34 40.98
C ALA A 239 -0.50 74.97 41.85
N ASP A 240 -0.18 74.52 43.08
CA ASP A 240 -0.97 74.43 44.31
C ASP A 240 -2.23 73.52 44.26
N GLU A 241 -2.24 72.35 44.92
CA GLU A 241 -2.51 72.05 46.35
C GLU A 241 -3.98 71.62 46.59
N ASP A 242 -4.17 70.58 47.44
CA ASP A 242 -5.43 70.16 48.10
C ASP A 242 -6.65 69.75 47.22
N GLU A 243 -7.65 68.96 47.65
CA GLU A 243 -7.83 68.08 48.82
C GLU A 243 -8.93 67.00 48.53
N LYS A 244 -9.04 65.98 49.41
CA LYS A 244 -10.27 65.24 49.81
C LYS A 244 -11.19 64.54 48.77
N ASP A 245 -11.17 63.20 48.88
CA ASP A 245 -12.28 62.36 49.38
C ASP A 245 -13.75 62.49 48.87
N GLN A 246 -14.25 61.32 48.40
CA GLN A 246 -15.51 60.65 48.80
C GLN A 246 -16.89 60.89 48.11
N TYR A 247 -17.46 59.74 47.69
CA TYR A 247 -18.85 59.24 47.84
C TYR A 247 -19.99 59.49 46.81
N ASN A 248 -20.67 58.36 46.52
CA ASN A 248 -22.07 58.08 46.14
C ASN A 248 -22.68 58.37 44.74
N GLU A 249 -22.99 57.26 44.04
CA GLU A 249 -24.31 56.75 43.59
C GLU A 249 -25.45 57.65 43.04
N GLU A 250 -26.21 57.05 42.10
CA GLU A 250 -27.42 57.51 41.39
C GLU A 250 -27.24 58.75 40.47
N ARG A 251 -27.76 58.82 39.23
CA ARG A 251 -29.08 58.35 38.76
C ARG A 251 -29.24 58.32 37.22
N GLN A 252 -29.95 57.29 36.72
CA GLN A 252 -30.75 57.11 35.47
C GLN A 252 -30.63 58.03 34.22
N GLU A 253 -30.64 57.35 33.04
CA GLU A 253 -31.21 57.75 31.72
C GLU A 253 -30.49 58.87 30.89
N LYS A 254 -30.54 58.91 29.54
CA LYS A 254 -31.49 58.31 28.56
C LYS A 254 -30.91 58.18 27.12
N GLY A 255 -31.22 57.09 26.40
CA GLY A 255 -31.09 56.93 24.93
C GLY A 255 -29.65 56.84 24.36
N THR A 256 -29.36 56.31 23.17
CA THR A 256 -30.05 55.50 22.11
C THR A 256 -28.94 54.72 21.38
N GLY A 257 -29.10 53.57 20.71
CA GLY A 257 -30.22 52.72 20.30
C GLY A 257 -29.65 51.67 19.30
N ASP A 258 -30.44 50.67 18.90
CA ASP A 258 -30.07 49.57 17.97
C ASP A 258 -28.89 48.65 18.43
N GLN A 259 -28.74 47.38 18.02
CA GLN A 259 -29.63 46.32 17.48
C GLN A 259 -28.90 44.97 17.76
N GLN A 260 -29.49 43.77 17.77
CA GLN A 260 -30.84 43.29 17.45
C GLN A 260 -31.26 42.21 18.50
N SER A 261 -32.05 41.18 18.16
CA SER A 261 -32.41 40.09 19.09
C SER A 261 -32.68 38.74 18.40
N GLU A 262 -32.78 37.66 19.18
CA GLU A 262 -33.00 36.28 18.73
C GLU A 262 -34.47 35.96 18.33
N LYS A 263 -34.69 34.72 17.84
CA LYS A 263 -35.82 33.75 18.07
C LYS A 263 -37.23 34.31 18.40
N GLU A 264 -38.33 33.72 17.93
CA GLU A 264 -38.69 32.29 18.14
C GLU A 264 -39.84 31.78 17.21
N THR A 265 -40.38 30.59 17.52
CA THR A 265 -41.26 29.72 16.70
C THR A 265 -42.77 29.92 17.00
N GLN A 266 -43.69 29.72 16.03
CA GLN A 266 -44.90 28.86 16.17
C GLN A 266 -45.91 28.74 14.99
N HIS A 267 -46.34 27.49 14.74
CA HIS A 267 -47.70 26.96 14.42
C HIS A 267 -48.56 27.31 13.16
N LYS A 268 -48.89 26.22 12.43
CA LYS A 268 -50.23 25.69 12.00
C LYS A 268 -51.02 26.19 10.76
N GLN A 269 -51.48 25.17 9.99
CA GLN A 269 -52.64 25.13 9.05
C GLN A 269 -52.48 25.97 7.76
N PHE A 270 -53.11 25.68 6.60
CA PHE A 270 -54.27 24.83 6.24
C PHE A 270 -53.93 23.78 5.13
N ALA A 271 -54.95 23.21 4.46
CA ALA A 271 -54.87 22.21 3.38
C ALA A 271 -55.63 22.67 2.11
N ASP A 272 -55.40 21.94 1.00
CA ASP A 272 -56.10 21.97 -0.30
C ASP A 272 -55.93 23.28 -1.14
N GLU A 273 -56.08 23.34 -2.47
CA GLU A 273 -56.68 22.43 -3.48
C GLU A 273 -56.05 22.65 -4.91
N ASP A 274 -56.55 21.97 -5.96
CA ASP A 274 -56.27 22.16 -7.43
C ASP A 274 -54.85 21.82 -7.98
N GLU A 275 -54.61 21.28 -9.21
CA GLU A 275 -55.43 21.11 -10.44
C GLU A 275 -55.25 19.75 -11.17
N LYS A 276 -56.33 19.26 -11.80
CA LYS A 276 -56.56 18.81 -13.23
C LYS A 276 -55.41 18.15 -14.05
N ASP A 277 -55.66 17.27 -15.04
CA ASP A 277 -56.85 16.92 -15.86
C ASP A 277 -56.67 15.49 -16.49
N GLN A 278 -57.40 14.88 -17.45
CA GLN A 278 -58.49 15.27 -18.37
C GLN A 278 -59.32 14.04 -18.86
N SER A 279 -60.64 14.23 -19.07
CA SER A 279 -61.57 13.59 -20.06
C SER A 279 -61.52 12.06 -20.37
N ASN A 280 -62.61 11.30 -20.14
CA ASN A 280 -63.75 10.99 -21.07
C ASN A 280 -63.47 9.89 -22.12
N GLN A 281 -64.40 9.11 -22.68
CA GLN A 281 -65.85 8.77 -22.50
C GLN A 281 -66.05 7.40 -23.22
N GLU A 282 -67.12 6.60 -23.19
CA GLU A 282 -68.53 6.64 -22.72
C GLU A 282 -68.95 5.15 -22.43
N ARG A 283 -70.17 4.64 -22.19
CA ARG A 283 -71.59 5.10 -22.21
C ARG A 283 -72.40 4.28 -21.17
N GLN A 284 -73.70 4.09 -21.39
CA GLN A 284 -74.60 3.14 -20.73
C GLN A 284 -75.48 2.48 -21.80
N GLU A 285 -76.01 1.28 -21.54
CA GLU A 285 -77.41 0.95 -21.87
C GLU A 285 -77.94 -0.23 -21.03
N LYS A 286 -79.24 -0.52 -21.12
CA LYS A 286 -79.99 -1.38 -20.16
C LYS A 286 -80.33 -2.76 -20.77
N GLY A 287 -80.38 -3.82 -19.95
CA GLY A 287 -80.90 -5.12 -20.39
C GLY A 287 -81.13 -6.14 -19.26
N THR A 288 -82.38 -6.53 -19.08
CA THR A 288 -82.91 -7.65 -18.26
C THR A 288 -82.25 -9.02 -18.50
N GLY A 289 -82.12 -9.87 -17.48
CA GLY A 289 -81.78 -11.30 -17.67
C GLY A 289 -81.66 -12.13 -16.39
N ASP A 290 -82.43 -13.21 -16.29
CA ASP A 290 -82.73 -14.02 -15.10
C ASP A 290 -81.60 -14.87 -14.48
N GLN A 291 -81.65 -14.97 -13.14
CA GLN A 291 -81.41 -16.15 -12.29
C GLN A 291 -80.65 -17.37 -12.87
N GLN A 292 -79.32 -17.43 -12.70
CA GLN A 292 -78.61 -18.73 -12.68
C GLN A 292 -77.32 -18.80 -11.83
N SER A 293 -77.14 -17.90 -10.84
CA SER A 293 -75.84 -17.72 -10.14
C SER A 293 -75.64 -18.49 -8.82
N GLU A 294 -76.70 -18.92 -8.12
CA GLU A 294 -76.61 -19.33 -6.69
C GLU A 294 -76.00 -20.72 -6.41
N LYS A 295 -75.46 -21.44 -7.41
CA LYS A 295 -74.84 -22.76 -7.20
C LYS A 295 -73.36 -22.89 -7.58
N GLU A 296 -72.79 -21.94 -8.32
CA GLU A 296 -71.34 -21.96 -8.62
C GLU A 296 -70.52 -21.23 -7.54
N THR A 297 -71.14 -20.26 -6.84
CA THR A 297 -70.45 -19.40 -5.86
C THR A 297 -69.79 -20.18 -4.71
N GLN A 298 -70.41 -21.27 -4.23
CA GLN A 298 -69.90 -22.03 -3.09
C GLN A 298 -68.79 -23.03 -3.43
N HIS A 299 -68.65 -23.46 -4.70
CA HIS A 299 -67.57 -24.37 -5.09
C HIS A 299 -66.29 -23.62 -5.49
N ASN A 300 -66.43 -22.45 -6.12
CA ASN A 300 -65.28 -21.67 -6.57
C ASN A 300 -64.60 -20.87 -5.44
N GLN A 301 -65.26 -20.62 -4.31
CA GLN A 301 -64.64 -19.89 -3.18
C GLN A 301 -63.53 -20.70 -2.49
N PHE A 302 -63.75 -21.98 -2.17
CA PHE A 302 -62.71 -22.83 -1.58
C PHE A 302 -61.49 -23.01 -2.50
N ALA A 303 -61.73 -23.20 -3.81
CA ALA A 303 -60.66 -23.46 -4.78
C ALA A 303 -59.75 -22.25 -5.08
N ASP A 304 -60.12 -21.04 -4.66
CA ASP A 304 -59.33 -19.82 -4.84
C ASP A 304 -58.74 -19.28 -3.51
N GLU A 305 -59.22 -19.73 -2.35
CA GLU A 305 -58.52 -19.49 -1.07
C GLU A 305 -57.30 -20.41 -0.91
N ASP A 306 -57.44 -21.73 -1.14
CA ASP A 306 -56.32 -22.69 -1.06
C ASP A 306 -55.10 -22.27 -1.91
N LYS A 307 -55.33 -21.82 -3.15
CA LYS A 307 -54.26 -21.34 -4.05
C LYS A 307 -53.59 -20.06 -3.57
N LYS A 308 -54.35 -19.21 -2.88
CA LYS A 308 -53.90 -17.88 -2.43
C LYS A 308 -53.03 -18.01 -1.19
N ASP A 309 -53.40 -18.90 -0.29
CA ASP A 309 -52.58 -19.25 0.87
C ASP A 309 -51.34 -20.04 0.44
N GLN A 310 -51.46 -20.98 -0.51
CA GLN A 310 -50.30 -21.66 -1.10
C GLN A 310 -49.30 -20.69 -1.75
N TYR A 311 -49.78 -19.71 -2.52
CA TYR A 311 -48.96 -18.64 -3.10
C TYR A 311 -48.32 -17.72 -2.05
N ASN A 312 -49.05 -17.40 -0.97
CA ASN A 312 -48.54 -16.58 0.13
C ASN A 312 -47.46 -17.33 0.95
N ASP A 313 -47.62 -18.64 1.16
CA ASP A 313 -46.65 -19.47 1.88
C ASP A 313 -45.41 -19.77 1.04
N GLU A 314 -45.52 -19.99 -0.28
CA GLU A 314 -44.35 -20.04 -1.17
C GLU A 314 -43.58 -18.72 -1.13
N LYS A 315 -44.28 -17.58 -1.18
CA LYS A 315 -43.67 -16.25 -1.11
C LYS A 315 -43.04 -15.95 0.26
N ARG A 316 -43.58 -16.50 1.36
CA ARG A 316 -42.95 -16.46 2.69
C ARG A 316 -41.70 -17.33 2.74
N GLN A 317 -41.76 -18.56 2.25
CA GLN A 317 -40.59 -19.46 2.22
C GLN A 317 -39.48 -18.93 1.31
N GLU A 318 -39.81 -18.21 0.24
CA GLU A 318 -38.83 -17.53 -0.61
C GLU A 318 -38.24 -16.28 0.05
N ALA A 319 -39.04 -15.50 0.79
CA ALA A 319 -38.53 -14.42 1.63
C ALA A 319 -37.58 -14.92 2.73
N ASP A 320 -37.99 -15.93 3.51
CA ASP A 320 -37.18 -16.57 4.55
C ASP A 320 -35.88 -17.16 3.97
N ARG A 321 -35.95 -17.82 2.80
CA ARG A 321 -34.76 -18.33 2.08
C ARG A 321 -33.82 -17.23 1.63
N THR A 322 -34.35 -16.09 1.19
CA THR A 322 -33.55 -14.94 0.78
C THR A 322 -32.86 -14.32 1.99
N GLN A 323 -33.63 -14.02 3.03
CA GLN A 323 -33.11 -13.45 4.29
C GLN A 323 -32.10 -14.38 4.99
N THR A 324 -32.29 -15.71 4.88
CA THR A 324 -31.31 -16.71 5.34
C THR A 324 -30.04 -16.74 4.49
N LYS A 325 -30.15 -16.62 3.16
CA LYS A 325 -28.99 -16.49 2.26
C LYS A 325 -28.18 -15.23 2.55
N ASP A 326 -28.85 -14.10 2.71
CA ASP A 326 -28.21 -12.81 2.97
C ASP A 326 -27.45 -12.86 4.32
N SER A 327 -28.10 -13.41 5.36
CA SER A 327 -27.48 -13.65 6.67
C SER A 327 -26.26 -14.61 6.59
N LEU A 328 -26.31 -15.61 5.71
CA LEU A 328 -25.20 -16.54 5.47
C LEU A 328 -24.07 -15.90 4.66
N SER A 329 -24.36 -14.95 3.75
CA SER A 329 -23.35 -14.18 3.03
C SER A 329 -22.63 -13.23 3.97
N GLU A 330 -23.37 -12.43 4.75
CA GLU A 330 -22.78 -11.50 5.74
C GLU A 330 -21.91 -12.23 6.77
N THR A 331 -22.35 -13.40 7.25
CA THR A 331 -21.54 -14.18 8.20
C THR A 331 -20.31 -14.80 7.52
N PHE A 332 -20.40 -15.32 6.30
CA PHE A 332 -19.26 -15.86 5.56
C PHE A 332 -18.23 -14.79 5.16
N GLU A 333 -18.69 -13.61 4.73
CA GLU A 333 -17.84 -12.45 4.41
C GLU A 333 -17.09 -11.95 5.65
N LYS A 334 -17.79 -11.86 6.79
CA LYS A 334 -17.19 -11.47 8.06
C LYS A 334 -16.16 -12.48 8.56
N ASP A 335 -16.51 -13.77 8.55
CA ASP A 335 -15.59 -14.87 8.89
C ASP A 335 -14.33 -14.88 8.00
N THR A 336 -14.48 -14.50 6.72
CA THR A 336 -13.38 -14.39 5.76
C THR A 336 -12.52 -13.15 6.02
N LEU A 337 -13.14 -12.02 6.36
CA LEU A 337 -12.44 -10.79 6.73
C LEU A 337 -11.62 -10.96 8.03
N ASP A 338 -12.22 -11.55 9.06
CA ASP A 338 -11.55 -11.79 10.35
C ASP A 338 -10.35 -12.74 10.20
N LYS A 339 -10.50 -13.85 9.45
CA LYS A 339 -9.38 -14.75 9.10
C LYS A 339 -8.29 -14.03 8.29
N THR A 340 -8.66 -13.14 7.38
CA THR A 340 -7.71 -12.31 6.60
C THR A 340 -6.96 -11.31 7.48
N LEU A 341 -7.63 -10.73 8.49
CA LEU A 341 -7.01 -9.83 9.47
C LEU A 341 -6.08 -10.58 10.43
N GLU A 342 -6.45 -11.78 10.86
CA GLU A 342 -5.62 -12.65 11.70
C GLU A 342 -4.34 -13.08 10.95
N GLN A 343 -4.45 -13.56 9.71
CA GLN A 343 -3.29 -13.86 8.86
C GLN A 343 -2.37 -12.64 8.67
N LYS A 344 -2.93 -11.45 8.40
CA LYS A 344 -2.17 -10.20 8.31
C LYS A 344 -1.42 -9.86 9.60
N ARG A 345 -1.95 -10.20 10.78
CA ARG A 345 -1.27 -10.02 12.07
C ARG A 345 -0.13 -11.04 12.23
N THR A 346 -0.38 -12.33 12.00
CA THR A 346 0.65 -13.37 12.11
C THR A 346 1.87 -13.07 11.22
N SER A 347 1.66 -12.71 9.95
CA SER A 347 2.78 -12.37 9.06
C SER A 347 3.52 -11.08 9.48
N ARG A 348 2.86 -10.13 10.15
CA ARG A 348 3.54 -8.96 10.74
C ARG A 348 4.38 -9.35 11.95
N GLU A 349 3.88 -10.23 12.81
CA GLU A 349 4.62 -10.74 13.98
C GLU A 349 5.90 -11.49 13.56
N GLU A 350 5.84 -12.31 12.52
CA GLU A 350 7.02 -12.98 11.93
C GLU A 350 8.05 -11.97 11.38
N ILE A 351 7.59 -10.90 10.71
CA ILE A 351 8.45 -9.83 10.20
C ILE A 351 9.05 -9.02 11.36
N ILE A 352 8.29 -8.68 12.41
CA ILE A 352 8.79 -8.00 13.61
C ILE A 352 9.86 -8.87 14.30
N ALA A 353 9.56 -10.15 14.54
CA ALA A 353 10.45 -11.10 15.20
C ALA A 353 11.75 -11.35 14.42
N SER A 354 11.71 -11.29 13.08
CA SER A 354 12.88 -11.52 12.23
C SER A 354 13.63 -10.25 11.82
N THR A 355 13.01 -9.06 11.80
CA THR A 355 13.66 -7.78 11.45
C THR A 355 14.27 -7.09 12.66
N ILE A 356 13.49 -6.89 13.72
CA ILE A 356 13.86 -6.00 14.84
C ILE A 356 15.16 -6.46 15.55
N PRO A 357 15.43 -7.77 15.79
CA PRO A 357 16.70 -8.21 16.36
C PRO A 357 17.93 -7.86 15.51
N LYS A 358 17.80 -7.86 14.18
CA LYS A 358 18.89 -7.48 13.25
C LYS A 358 19.20 -5.99 13.34
N ILE A 359 18.16 -5.14 13.38
CA ILE A 359 18.31 -3.68 13.58
C ILE A 359 18.90 -3.39 14.96
N ASN A 360 18.39 -4.03 16.02
CA ASN A 360 18.93 -3.88 17.37
C ASN A 360 20.43 -4.26 17.42
N LYS A 361 20.86 -5.33 16.74
CA LYS A 361 22.28 -5.69 16.62
C LYS A 361 23.10 -4.59 15.93
N ALA A 362 22.62 -4.04 14.82
CA ALA A 362 23.30 -2.96 14.10
C ALA A 362 23.46 -1.68 14.96
N LEU A 363 22.40 -1.29 15.68
CA LEU A 363 22.43 -0.14 16.59
C LEU A 363 23.28 -0.38 17.84
N ALA A 364 23.34 -1.62 18.35
CA ALA A 364 24.25 -1.99 19.43
C ALA A 364 25.73 -1.90 19.00
N THR A 365 26.07 -2.30 17.77
CA THR A 365 27.41 -2.08 17.21
C THR A 365 27.76 -0.60 17.10
N LEU A 366 26.80 0.25 16.71
CA LEU A 366 26.99 1.71 16.72
C LEU A 366 27.21 2.25 18.15
N GLN A 367 26.38 1.83 19.10
CA GLN A 367 26.48 2.26 20.50
C GLN A 367 27.82 1.84 21.14
N GLN A 368 28.31 0.64 20.86
CA GLN A 368 29.65 0.21 21.30
C GLN A 368 30.73 1.11 20.68
N LYS A 369 30.70 1.30 19.35
CA LYS A 369 31.70 2.10 18.64
C LYS A 369 31.73 3.58 19.05
N ILE A 370 30.60 4.10 19.55
CA ILE A 370 30.51 5.43 20.18
C ILE A 370 31.19 5.45 21.56
N GLY A 371 31.11 4.37 22.33
CA GLY A 371 31.82 4.21 23.60
C GLY A 371 33.35 4.18 23.45
N ASP A 372 33.85 3.76 22.29
CA ASP A 372 35.28 3.73 21.94
C ASP A 372 35.85 5.11 21.55
N ILE A 373 35.02 6.16 21.41
CA ILE A 373 35.47 7.51 21.02
C ILE A 373 36.09 8.24 22.22
N ASP A 374 37.30 8.81 22.04
CA ASP A 374 37.82 9.79 23.00
C ASP A 374 37.04 11.12 22.93
N LYS A 375 36.06 11.22 23.81
CA LYS A 375 35.21 12.40 24.04
C LYS A 375 35.97 13.71 24.35
N HIS A 376 37.24 13.64 24.76
CA HIS A 376 38.04 14.83 25.06
C HIS A 376 38.72 15.40 23.81
N HIS A 377 39.14 14.54 22.88
CA HIS A 377 39.72 14.97 21.60
C HIS A 377 38.64 15.18 20.51
N PHE A 378 37.61 14.34 20.46
CA PHE A 378 36.60 14.33 19.39
C PHE A 378 35.21 14.76 19.86
N ARG A 379 35.12 15.88 20.58
CA ARG A 379 33.88 16.33 21.24
C ARG A 379 32.71 16.59 20.28
N GLU A 380 32.97 17.14 19.09
CA GLU A 380 31.94 17.41 18.06
C GLU A 380 31.39 16.09 17.49
N ALA A 381 32.27 15.22 16.98
CA ALA A 381 31.89 13.91 16.48
C ALA A 381 31.24 13.00 17.54
N PHE A 382 31.68 13.05 18.80
CA PHE A 382 31.02 12.33 19.89
C PHE A 382 29.57 12.80 20.08
N ALA A 383 29.33 14.11 20.05
CA ALA A 383 27.97 14.66 20.15
C ALA A 383 27.10 14.26 18.94
N GLU A 384 27.64 14.37 17.72
CA GLU A 384 26.91 14.03 16.50
C GLU A 384 26.64 12.52 16.38
N ALA A 385 27.54 11.66 16.84
CA ALA A 385 27.33 10.21 16.83
C ALA A 385 26.27 9.76 17.85
N ASN A 386 26.22 10.37 19.04
CA ASN A 386 25.14 10.13 20.01
C ASN A 386 23.78 10.64 19.48
N LYS A 387 23.77 11.81 18.82
CA LYS A 387 22.61 12.38 18.13
C LYS A 387 22.11 11.48 16.98
N LEU A 388 23.01 10.88 16.21
CA LEU A 388 22.69 9.85 15.21
C LEU A 388 22.06 8.61 15.86
N LEU A 389 22.67 8.08 16.94
CA LEU A 389 22.15 6.89 17.63
C LEU A 389 20.73 7.12 18.18
N SER A 390 20.47 8.27 18.82
CA SER A 390 19.13 8.64 19.31
C SER A 390 18.12 8.64 18.18
N LYS A 391 18.39 9.36 17.09
CA LYS A 391 17.46 9.46 15.95
C LYS A 391 17.23 8.14 15.22
N LEU A 392 18.22 7.24 15.19
CA LEU A 392 18.03 5.88 14.66
C LEU A 392 17.20 5.00 15.61
N GLN A 393 17.28 5.20 16.92
CA GLN A 393 16.41 4.53 17.90
C GLN A 393 14.97 5.07 17.85
N GLU A 394 14.79 6.39 17.66
CA GLU A 394 13.50 7.04 17.40
C GLU A 394 12.86 6.50 16.12
N ALA A 395 13.58 6.50 14.99
CA ALA A 395 13.11 5.96 13.72
C ALA A 395 12.73 4.47 13.80
N LYS A 396 13.52 3.66 14.52
CA LYS A 396 13.19 2.25 14.79
C LYS A 396 11.90 2.09 15.60
N THR A 397 11.65 3.02 16.53
CA THR A 397 10.44 3.00 17.37
C THR A 397 9.21 3.37 16.55
N GLN A 398 9.31 4.38 15.68
CA GLN A 398 8.24 4.68 14.72
C GLN A 398 7.96 3.51 13.77
N TYR A 399 9.01 2.92 13.19
CA TYR A 399 8.90 1.75 12.33
C TYR A 399 8.22 0.56 13.02
N LEU A 400 8.49 0.33 14.31
CA LEU A 400 7.78 -0.70 15.08
C LEU A 400 6.28 -0.36 15.26
N ASN A 401 5.92 0.91 15.47
CA ASN A 401 4.52 1.34 15.50
C ASN A 401 3.83 1.10 14.14
N ASP A 402 4.51 1.45 13.05
CA ASP A 402 4.01 1.29 11.68
C ASP A 402 3.82 -0.19 11.30
N LEU A 403 4.74 -1.07 11.71
CA LEU A 403 4.60 -2.52 11.53
C LEU A 403 3.43 -3.13 12.32
N ASN A 404 3.09 -2.57 13.48
CA ASN A 404 1.93 -3.00 14.28
C ASN A 404 0.60 -2.41 13.76
N ASN A 405 0.63 -1.30 13.01
CA ASN A 405 -0.56 -0.71 12.43
C ASN A 405 -1.05 -1.49 11.19
N VAL A 406 -2.19 -2.18 11.33
CA VAL A 406 -2.76 -3.07 10.30
C VAL A 406 -3.08 -2.34 8.98
N ASP A 407 -3.36 -1.04 9.03
CA ASP A 407 -3.74 -0.22 7.87
C ASP A 407 -2.54 0.26 7.04
N ILE A 408 -1.36 0.42 7.66
CA ILE A 408 -0.12 0.79 6.97
C ILE A 408 0.49 -0.45 6.32
N LYS A 409 0.72 -0.46 5.00
CA LYS A 409 1.34 -1.61 4.33
C LYS A 409 2.78 -1.76 4.80
N THR A 410 3.22 -3.00 5.02
CA THR A 410 4.60 -3.31 5.43
C THR A 410 5.65 -2.74 4.47
N ALA A 411 5.37 -2.72 3.16
CA ALA A 411 6.25 -2.12 2.15
C ALA A 411 6.44 -0.61 2.36
N ASP A 412 5.37 0.11 2.71
CA ASP A 412 5.39 1.56 2.93
C ASP A 412 6.17 1.89 4.21
N ALA A 413 5.91 1.15 5.30
CA ALA A 413 6.66 1.24 6.55
C ALA A 413 8.16 0.94 6.35
N ASN A 414 8.49 -0.11 5.59
CA ASN A 414 9.87 -0.47 5.24
C ASN A 414 10.57 0.65 4.46
N HIS A 415 9.90 1.26 3.48
CA HIS A 415 10.44 2.36 2.68
C HIS A 415 10.66 3.63 3.52
N VAL A 416 9.67 4.03 4.33
CA VAL A 416 9.78 5.21 5.21
C VAL A 416 10.95 5.05 6.19
N PHE A 417 11.10 3.89 6.83
CA PHE A 417 12.20 3.62 7.75
C PHE A 417 13.57 3.56 7.04
N LYS A 418 13.66 2.97 5.84
CA LYS A 418 14.86 2.97 4.97
C LYS A 418 15.33 4.40 4.69
N GLU A 419 14.45 5.27 4.18
CA GLU A 419 14.83 6.63 3.80
C GLU A 419 15.10 7.56 4.99
N GLN A 420 14.42 7.36 6.13
CA GLN A 420 14.78 8.01 7.39
C GLN A 420 16.21 7.62 7.80
N CYS A 421 16.54 6.32 7.84
CA CYS A 421 17.89 5.86 8.20
C CYS A 421 18.96 6.38 7.23
N HIS A 422 18.68 6.36 5.91
CA HIS A 422 19.55 6.88 4.87
C HIS A 422 19.85 8.38 5.08
N THR A 423 18.80 9.19 5.31
CA THR A 423 18.90 10.63 5.54
C THR A 423 19.68 10.94 6.82
N LEU A 424 19.37 10.26 7.92
CA LEU A 424 20.04 10.45 9.22
C LEU A 424 21.54 10.12 9.13
N ILE A 425 21.89 8.99 8.50
CA ILE A 425 23.27 8.54 8.35
C ILE A 425 24.06 9.49 7.45
N ASN A 426 23.49 9.94 6.32
CA ASN A 426 24.16 10.88 5.42
C ASN A 426 24.39 12.25 6.08
N ASN A 427 23.42 12.77 6.84
CA ASN A 427 23.56 14.04 7.54
C ASN A 427 24.69 14.01 8.60
N ALA A 428 24.88 12.89 9.28
CA ALA A 428 25.99 12.71 10.22
C ALA A 428 27.33 12.39 9.52
N LYS A 429 27.30 11.84 8.30
CA LYS A 429 28.49 11.34 7.59
C LYS A 429 29.59 12.38 7.44
N THR A 430 29.27 13.64 7.13
CA THR A 430 30.29 14.69 6.92
C THR A 430 31.17 14.93 8.14
N VAL A 431 30.57 14.99 9.34
CA VAL A 431 31.31 15.21 10.60
C VAL A 431 32.06 13.94 11.02
N LEU A 432 31.37 12.80 10.98
CA LEU A 432 31.92 11.52 11.46
C LEU A 432 32.99 10.93 10.51
N GLU A 433 32.98 11.29 9.22
CA GLU A 433 34.09 11.02 8.31
C GLU A 433 35.29 11.92 8.62
N ARG A 434 35.08 13.25 8.65
CA ARG A 434 36.13 14.27 8.88
C ARG A 434 36.93 14.01 10.16
N ASP A 435 36.24 13.65 11.24
CA ASP A 435 36.83 13.56 12.58
C ASP A 435 37.24 12.14 12.98
N LEU A 436 36.59 11.10 12.44
CA LEU A 436 36.77 9.71 12.91
C LEU A 436 37.01 8.68 11.80
N GLY A 437 36.91 9.05 10.51
CA GLY A 437 37.02 8.12 9.38
C GLY A 437 35.88 7.08 9.30
N TRP A 438 34.67 7.45 9.71
CA TRP A 438 33.54 6.53 9.80
C TRP A 438 32.71 6.37 8.51
N GLY A 439 33.06 7.00 7.39
CA GLY A 439 32.19 7.03 6.21
C GLY A 439 31.89 5.67 5.60
N ASP A 440 32.88 4.78 5.53
CA ASP A 440 32.68 3.37 5.12
C ASP A 440 31.90 2.58 6.17
N TYR A 441 32.20 2.80 7.46
CA TYR A 441 31.49 2.17 8.56
C TYR A 441 29.99 2.53 8.57
N LEU A 442 29.67 3.81 8.37
CA LEU A 442 28.30 4.34 8.25
C LEU A 442 27.60 3.81 7.00
N SER A 443 28.31 3.71 5.88
CA SER A 443 27.78 3.12 4.65
C SER A 443 27.47 1.63 4.83
N ASN A 444 28.30 0.89 5.58
CA ASN A 444 28.07 -0.50 5.96
C ASN A 444 26.97 -0.66 7.04
N LEU A 445 26.83 0.30 7.96
CA LEU A 445 25.72 0.34 8.92
C LEU A 445 24.37 0.51 8.21
N PHE A 446 24.29 1.44 7.25
CA PHE A 446 23.09 1.60 6.42
C PHE A 446 22.78 0.30 5.65
N LYS A 447 23.78 -0.32 5.00
CA LYS A 447 23.61 -1.63 4.35
C LYS A 447 23.11 -2.71 5.32
N ALA A 448 23.58 -2.74 6.56
CA ALA A 448 23.13 -3.71 7.56
C ALA A 448 21.65 -3.51 7.95
N ILE A 449 21.21 -2.25 8.11
CA ILE A 449 19.81 -1.90 8.39
C ILE A 449 18.92 -2.19 7.18
N ALA A 450 19.33 -1.79 5.97
CA ALA A 450 18.59 -2.09 4.74
C ALA A 450 18.49 -3.61 4.47
N ASN A 451 19.59 -4.36 4.60
CA ASN A 451 19.59 -5.82 4.49
C ASN A 451 18.68 -6.48 5.55
N ALA A 452 18.53 -5.89 6.74
CA ALA A 452 17.63 -6.42 7.78
C ALA A 452 16.15 -6.36 7.36
N VAL A 453 15.75 -5.24 6.73
CA VAL A 453 14.38 -4.92 6.28
C VAL A 453 14.04 -5.64 4.96
N ILE A 454 15.01 -5.78 4.04
CA ILE A 454 14.80 -6.44 2.74
C ILE A 454 14.75 -7.98 2.89
N ARG A 455 15.60 -8.57 3.74
CA ARG A 455 15.64 -10.04 3.93
C ARG A 455 14.37 -10.65 4.54
N THR A 456 13.45 -9.85 5.07
CA THR A 456 12.18 -10.34 5.64
C THR A 456 11.01 -10.27 4.67
N VAL A 457 11.24 -9.77 3.44
CA VAL A 457 10.33 -9.94 2.29
C VAL A 457 10.78 -11.11 1.40
N THR A 458 11.74 -11.92 1.87
CA THR A 458 12.36 -13.03 1.12
C THR A 458 12.51 -14.28 1.99
N PHE A 459 11.40 -14.99 2.19
CA PHE A 459 11.45 -16.37 2.68
C PHE A 459 12.22 -17.24 1.66
N GLY A 460 13.30 -17.89 2.11
CA GLY A 460 13.83 -19.08 1.45
C GLY A 460 15.18 -19.00 0.71
N ASN A 461 15.79 -17.83 0.48
CA ASN A 461 17.14 -17.78 -0.14
C ASN A 461 18.07 -16.72 0.47
N VAL A 462 19.31 -17.11 0.80
CA VAL A 462 20.24 -16.36 1.67
C VAL A 462 21.37 -15.64 0.93
N ASN A 463 21.06 -14.98 -0.19
CA ASN A 463 21.97 -14.03 -0.82
C ASN A 463 22.07 -12.71 -0.02
N THR A 464 23.23 -12.05 -0.05
CA THR A 464 23.49 -10.79 0.69
C THR A 464 23.32 -9.62 -0.26
N PHE A 465 22.17 -8.94 -0.18
CA PHE A 465 21.71 -8.00 -1.21
C PHE A 465 22.68 -6.83 -1.42
N PHE A 466 23.25 -6.29 -0.34
CA PHE A 466 24.38 -5.36 -0.40
C PHE A 466 25.64 -5.97 0.21
N ASN A 467 26.67 -6.18 -0.62
CA ASN A 467 28.01 -6.51 -0.14
C ASN A 467 28.61 -5.36 0.68
N TYR A 468 29.22 -5.70 1.81
CA TYR A 468 29.97 -4.76 2.64
C TYR A 468 31.20 -4.25 1.88
N ALA A 469 31.53 -2.98 2.05
CA ALA A 469 32.86 -2.48 1.69
C ALA A 469 33.86 -3.05 2.71
N ARG A 470 34.94 -3.70 2.23
CA ARG A 470 36.08 -4.03 3.09
C ARG A 470 36.85 -2.74 3.33
N SER A 471 37.19 -2.42 4.58
CA SER A 471 38.08 -1.29 4.85
C SER A 471 39.49 -1.60 4.35
N GLU A 472 40.20 -0.56 3.89
CA GLU A 472 41.59 -0.68 3.41
C GLU A 472 42.51 -1.33 4.46
N SER A 473 42.24 -1.08 5.75
CA SER A 473 42.94 -1.72 6.87
C SER A 473 42.81 -3.25 6.91
N VAL A 474 41.68 -3.83 6.49
CA VAL A 474 41.49 -5.29 6.44
C VAL A 474 42.21 -5.86 5.22
N LEU A 475 42.14 -5.17 4.07
CA LEU A 475 42.87 -5.55 2.86
C LEU A 475 44.39 -5.53 3.10
N ALA A 476 44.92 -4.48 3.73
CA ALA A 476 46.33 -4.38 4.07
C ALA A 476 46.80 -5.47 5.07
N ILE A 477 45.94 -5.91 5.98
CA ILE A 477 46.25 -7.04 6.88
C ILE A 477 46.21 -8.38 6.12
N GLU A 478 45.21 -8.62 5.26
CA GLU A 478 45.14 -9.82 4.42
C GLU A 478 46.31 -9.91 3.42
N GLU A 479 46.75 -8.78 2.87
CA GLU A 479 47.88 -8.67 1.95
C GLU A 479 49.22 -8.84 2.69
N ALA A 480 49.36 -8.26 3.88
CA ALA A 480 50.50 -8.53 4.77
C ALA A 480 50.58 -10.02 5.16
N GLU A 481 49.47 -10.64 5.56
CA GLU A 481 49.42 -12.08 5.86
C GLU A 481 49.78 -12.96 4.65
N GLN A 482 49.37 -12.57 3.45
CA GLN A 482 49.76 -13.28 2.22
C GLN A 482 51.25 -13.09 1.88
N SER A 483 51.83 -11.92 2.17
CA SER A 483 53.28 -11.72 2.02
C SER A 483 54.07 -12.56 3.04
N PHE A 484 53.62 -12.68 4.29
CA PHE A 484 54.24 -13.59 5.28
C PHE A 484 54.09 -15.08 4.90
N LYS A 485 52.95 -15.50 4.33
CA LYS A 485 52.72 -16.88 3.86
C LYS A 485 53.47 -17.25 2.58
N SER A 486 54.16 -16.30 1.94
CA SER A 486 54.95 -16.53 0.71
C SER A 486 56.46 -16.38 0.90
N ILE A 487 56.94 -16.18 2.14
CA ILE A 487 58.35 -16.33 2.50
C ILE A 487 58.67 -17.84 2.60
N PRO A 488 59.63 -18.38 1.83
CA PRO A 488 60.03 -19.78 1.97
C PRO A 488 60.80 -20.02 3.29
N ASP A 489 60.58 -21.18 3.92
CA ASP A 489 61.34 -21.60 5.11
C ASP A 489 62.84 -21.73 4.81
N LEU A 490 63.64 -20.78 5.32
CA LEU A 490 65.10 -20.84 5.31
C LEU A 490 65.63 -21.79 6.39
N ASN A 491 65.39 -23.10 6.21
CA ASN A 491 65.93 -24.18 7.05
C ASN A 491 66.16 -25.48 6.27
N SER A 492 67.08 -25.45 5.29
CA SER A 492 67.82 -26.62 4.75
C SER A 492 69.07 -26.14 4.00
#